data_AF-A0A4Q3R3F7-F1
#
_entry.id   AF-A0A4Q3R3F7-F1
#
_cell.length_a   1.000
_cell.length_b   1.000
_cell.length_c   1.000
_cell.angle_alpha   90.00
_cell.angle_beta   90.00
_cell.angle_gamma   90.00
#
_symmetry.space_group_name_H-M   'P 1'
#
loop_
_entity.id
_entity.type
_entity.pdbx_description
1 polymer ?
#
loop_
_entity_poly.entity_id
_entity_poly.type
_entity_poly.pdbx_seq_one_letter_code
_entity_poly.pdbx_strand_id
1 'polypeptide(L)'
;MPVIEAPVRKKEKPVKTAVQCYHCGETCDTSIQEDEHFFCCDGCKFVYGLLKDNGLCNYYDLSSTPGIKIKGKYNSEKFAFLDTAEAQQKLITFKDDKQSQVSFYLPQMHCASCIWLLENLHTIQPGILFSKTNFQRKE
;
A
#
# COMPACT_ATOMS: atom_id res chain seq x y z
N MET A 1 44.70 -44.83 31.17
CA MET A 1 43.72 -43.95 31.84
C MET A 1 43.18 -43.00 30.78
N PRO A 2 41.94 -43.17 30.29
CA PRO A 2 41.39 -42.37 29.21
C PRO A 2 40.66 -41.14 29.78
N VAL A 3 40.97 -39.95 29.24
CA VAL A 3 40.20 -38.73 29.48
C VAL A 3 39.08 -38.70 28.43
N ILE A 4 37.86 -38.91 28.87
CA ILE A 4 36.64 -38.84 28.07
C ILE A 4 36.13 -37.40 28.15
N GLU A 5 36.29 -36.63 27.08
CA GLU A 5 35.77 -35.27 26.98
C GLU A 5 34.25 -35.29 26.72
N ALA A 6 33.51 -34.58 27.56
CA ALA A 6 32.05 -34.48 27.48
C ALA A 6 31.61 -33.63 26.26
N PRO A 7 30.51 -33.98 25.58
CA PRO A 7 30.01 -33.21 24.45
C PRO A 7 29.39 -31.89 24.95
N VAL A 8 29.97 -30.78 24.49
CA VAL A 8 29.46 -29.43 24.72
C VAL A 8 28.08 -29.29 24.05
N ARG A 9 27.02 -29.25 24.87
CA ARG A 9 25.65 -28.97 24.42
C ARG A 9 25.59 -27.55 23.83
N LYS A 10 25.46 -27.46 22.50
CA LYS A 10 25.11 -26.21 21.81
C LYS A 10 23.72 -25.80 22.27
N LYS A 11 23.61 -24.63 22.92
CA LYS A 11 22.32 -24.03 23.27
C LYS A 11 21.64 -23.55 21.99
N GLU A 12 20.62 -24.25 21.54
CA GLU A 12 19.73 -23.80 20.48
C GLU A 12 18.94 -22.58 20.97
N LYS A 13 19.02 -21.47 20.23
CA LYS A 13 18.22 -20.26 20.49
C LYS A 13 16.76 -20.55 20.12
N PRO A 14 15.77 -20.09 20.91
CA PRO A 14 14.37 -20.24 20.55
C PRO A 14 14.09 -19.50 19.24
N VAL A 15 13.58 -20.22 18.24
CA VAL A 15 13.11 -19.64 16.98
C VAL A 15 11.85 -18.84 17.30
N LYS A 16 11.98 -17.52 17.49
CA LYS A 16 10.81 -16.63 17.45
C LYS A 16 10.28 -16.66 16.02
N THR A 17 9.12 -17.28 15.81
CA THR A 17 8.41 -17.21 14.53
C THR A 17 8.08 -15.74 14.24
N ALA A 18 8.74 -15.16 13.24
CA ALA A 18 8.54 -13.78 12.86
C ALA A 18 7.16 -13.63 12.18
N VAL A 19 6.28 -12.81 12.75
CA VAL A 19 4.98 -12.48 12.15
C VAL A 19 5.21 -11.57 10.95
N GLN A 20 4.68 -11.92 9.78
CA GLN A 20 4.77 -11.09 8.58
C GLN A 20 3.53 -10.21 8.42
N CYS A 21 3.75 -9.00 7.92
CA CYS A 21 2.68 -8.06 7.60
C CYS A 21 1.91 -8.55 6.37
N TYR A 22 0.59 -8.66 6.50
CA TYR A 22 -0.28 -9.09 5.41
C TYR A 22 -0.26 -8.13 4.20
N HIS A 23 0.00 -6.83 4.42
CA HIS A 23 -0.05 -5.83 3.35
C HIS A 23 1.28 -5.66 2.59
N CYS A 24 2.38 -5.48 3.31
CA CYS A 24 3.69 -5.17 2.71
C CYS A 24 4.69 -6.34 2.76
N GLY A 25 4.36 -7.44 3.44
CA GLY A 25 5.25 -8.59 3.59
C GLY A 25 6.43 -8.41 4.55
N GLU A 26 6.67 -7.21 5.09
CA GLU A 26 7.73 -6.98 6.07
C GLU A 26 7.47 -7.72 7.39
N THR A 27 8.53 -8.10 8.10
CA THR A 27 8.42 -8.62 9.47
C THR A 27 7.86 -7.56 10.42
N CYS A 28 6.90 -7.95 11.25
CA CYS A 28 6.34 -7.11 12.30
C CYS A 28 7.23 -7.15 13.55
N ASP A 29 7.90 -6.04 13.87
CA ASP A 29 8.56 -5.86 15.17
C ASP A 29 7.52 -5.78 16.30
N THR A 30 6.42 -5.10 16.01
CA THR A 30 5.17 -5.09 16.78
C THR A 30 4.05 -5.27 15.77
N SER A 31 3.13 -6.20 16.04
CA SER A 31 2.01 -6.48 15.14
C SER A 31 0.74 -5.83 15.68
N ILE A 32 -0.04 -5.27 14.75
CA ILE A 32 -1.41 -4.85 14.98
C ILE A 32 -2.30 -5.90 14.33
N GLN A 33 -3.26 -6.44 15.07
CA GLN A 33 -4.21 -7.41 14.53
C GLN A 33 -5.50 -6.71 14.11
N GLU A 34 -6.03 -7.08 12.95
CA GLU A 34 -7.37 -6.72 12.47
C GLU A 34 -7.89 -7.91 11.65
N ASP A 35 -9.14 -8.32 11.90
CA ASP A 35 -9.68 -9.61 11.42
C ASP A 35 -8.72 -10.77 11.76
N GLU A 36 -8.37 -11.58 10.75
CA GLU A 36 -7.42 -12.71 10.85
C GLU A 36 -6.00 -12.33 10.38
N HIS A 37 -5.70 -11.04 10.21
CA HIS A 37 -4.46 -10.56 9.62
C HIS A 37 -3.61 -9.73 10.60
N PHE A 38 -2.29 -9.72 10.38
CA PHE A 38 -1.32 -8.95 11.16
C PHE A 38 -0.68 -7.85 10.30
N PHE A 39 -0.43 -6.68 10.89
CA PHE A 39 0.11 -5.51 10.22
C PHE A 39 1.29 -4.91 10.98
N CYS A 40 2.32 -4.45 10.26
CA CYS A 40 3.52 -3.87 10.88
C CYS A 40 3.35 -2.40 11.33
N CYS A 41 2.28 -1.72 10.91
CA CYS A 41 1.98 -0.34 11.29
C CYS A 41 0.51 0.04 10.98
N ASP A 42 0.03 1.14 11.57
CA ASP A 42 -1.33 1.67 11.33
C ASP A 42 -1.59 1.98 9.86
N GLY A 43 -0.56 2.38 9.10
CA GLY A 43 -0.70 2.64 7.66
C GLY A 43 -1.06 1.38 6.87
N CYS A 44 -0.43 0.24 7.19
CA CYS A 44 -0.75 -1.03 6.55
C CYS A 44 -2.16 -1.52 6.92
N LYS A 45 -2.54 -1.36 8.20
CA LYS A 45 -3.90 -1.66 8.67
C LYS A 45 -4.94 -0.76 7.98
N PHE A 46 -4.67 0.53 7.87
CA PHE A 46 -5.56 1.50 7.24
C PHE A 46 -5.79 1.18 5.76
N VAL A 47 -4.73 0.89 5.01
CA VAL A 47 -4.87 0.53 3.58
C VAL A 47 -5.65 -0.77 3.43
N TYR A 48 -5.42 -1.77 4.28
CA TYR A 48 -6.23 -2.99 4.28
C TYR A 48 -7.71 -2.69 4.52
N GLY A 49 -8.05 -1.90 5.55
CA GLY A 49 -9.42 -1.48 5.82
C GLY A 49 -10.05 -0.73 4.65
N LEU A 50 -9.32 0.23 4.07
CA LEU A 50 -9.77 0.98 2.89
C LEU A 50 -10.09 0.05 1.71
N LEU A 51 -9.24 -0.92 1.41
CA LEU A 51 -9.49 -1.87 0.33
C LEU A 51 -10.68 -2.78 0.66
N LYS A 52 -10.76 -3.29 1.89
CA LYS A 52 -11.86 -4.15 2.36
C LYS A 52 -13.20 -3.44 2.25
N ASP A 53 -13.30 -2.22 2.78
CA ASP A 53 -14.53 -1.44 2.83
C ASP A 53 -15.06 -1.07 1.45
N ASN A 54 -14.17 -1.02 0.45
CA ASN A 54 -14.50 -0.72 -0.95
C ASN A 54 -14.58 -1.98 -1.83
N GLY A 55 -14.58 -3.19 -1.25
CA GLY A 55 -14.71 -4.44 -2.00
C GLY A 55 -13.49 -4.77 -2.90
N LEU A 56 -12.32 -4.22 -2.56
CA LEU A 56 -11.10 -4.30 -3.36
C LEU A 56 -10.11 -5.37 -2.88
N CYS A 57 -10.55 -6.35 -2.08
CA CYS A 57 -9.66 -7.39 -1.53
C CYS A 57 -8.92 -8.23 -2.60
N ASN A 58 -9.47 -8.35 -3.82
CA ASN A 58 -8.80 -9.00 -4.95
C ASN A 58 -7.40 -8.40 -5.24
N TYR A 59 -7.13 -7.17 -4.77
CA TYR A 59 -5.80 -6.56 -4.77
C TYR A 59 -4.70 -7.50 -4.23
N TYR A 60 -5.00 -8.29 -3.20
CA TYR A 60 -4.06 -9.21 -2.56
C TYR A 60 -3.83 -10.51 -3.35
N ASP A 61 -4.69 -10.83 -4.33
CA ASP A 61 -4.51 -12.00 -5.21
C ASP A 61 -3.58 -11.69 -6.39
N LEU A 62 -3.41 -10.40 -6.72
CA LEU A 62 -2.63 -9.94 -7.89
C LEU A 62 -1.12 -10.04 -7.69
N SER A 63 -0.66 -10.07 -6.43
CA SER A 63 0.75 -10.17 -6.06
C SER A 63 0.85 -10.60 -4.61
N SER A 64 1.87 -11.39 -4.27
CA SER A 64 2.10 -11.90 -2.92
C SER A 64 2.35 -10.78 -1.89
N THR A 65 2.88 -9.62 -2.31
CA THR A 65 3.22 -8.49 -1.42
C THR A 65 3.14 -7.16 -2.19
N PRO A 66 1.93 -6.64 -2.47
CA PRO A 66 1.76 -5.48 -3.34
C PRO A 66 2.02 -4.14 -2.63
N GLY A 67 1.97 -4.11 -1.28
CA GLY A 67 2.06 -2.89 -0.51
C GLY A 67 3.49 -2.38 -0.33
N ILE A 68 3.74 -1.13 -0.69
CA ILE A 68 4.94 -0.40 -0.25
C ILE A 68 4.63 0.28 1.07
N LYS A 69 5.49 0.07 2.08
CA LYS A 69 5.41 0.80 3.33
C LYS A 69 5.63 2.29 3.09
N ILE A 70 4.57 3.07 3.19
CA ILE A 70 4.66 4.53 3.15
C ILE A 70 5.25 5.01 4.48
N LYS A 71 6.35 5.76 4.40
CA LYS A 71 6.97 6.38 5.57
C LYS A 71 6.33 7.74 5.84
N GLY A 72 5.98 7.99 7.10
CA GLY A 72 5.42 9.26 7.56
C GLY A 72 3.91 9.22 7.75
N LYS A 73 3.38 10.25 8.41
CA LYS A 73 1.93 10.43 8.59
C LYS A 73 1.34 11.15 7.38
N TYR A 74 0.20 10.68 6.90
CA TYR A 74 -0.63 11.45 5.97
C TYR A 74 -0.99 12.78 6.63
N ASN A 75 -0.77 13.88 5.91
CA ASN A 75 -1.16 15.22 6.34
C ASN A 75 -1.89 15.86 5.16
N SER A 76 -3.20 16.06 5.30
CA SER A 76 -4.07 16.68 4.30
C SER A 76 -3.71 18.14 4.03
N GLU A 77 -3.21 18.89 5.03
CA GLU A 77 -2.83 20.30 4.87
C GLU A 77 -1.70 20.48 3.87
N LYS A 78 -0.83 19.47 3.69
CA LYS A 78 0.21 19.47 2.66
C LYS A 78 -0.36 19.55 1.24
N PHE A 79 -1.64 19.22 1.05
CA PHE A 79 -2.33 19.19 -0.22
C PHE A 79 -3.36 20.32 -0.38
N ALA A 80 -3.53 21.21 0.61
CA ALA A 80 -4.51 22.30 0.56
C ALA A 80 -4.29 23.25 -0.63
N PHE A 81 -3.07 23.35 -1.16
CA PHE A 81 -2.80 24.15 -2.36
C PHE A 81 -3.52 23.64 -3.62
N LEU A 82 -3.92 22.36 -3.66
CA LEU A 82 -4.68 21.77 -4.77
C LEU A 82 -6.10 22.34 -4.88
N ASP A 83 -6.61 22.97 -3.82
CA ASP A 83 -7.92 23.63 -3.81
C ASP A 83 -7.88 25.01 -4.50
N THR A 84 -6.70 25.51 -4.86
CA THR A 84 -6.55 26.80 -5.55
C THR A 84 -6.89 26.66 -7.04
N ALA A 85 -7.53 27.70 -7.60
CA ALA A 85 -7.85 27.75 -9.03
C ALA A 85 -6.59 27.65 -9.91
N GLU A 86 -5.48 28.22 -9.46
CA GLU A 86 -4.20 28.16 -10.17
C GLU A 86 -3.65 26.73 -10.24
N ALA A 87 -3.69 25.97 -9.14
CA ALA A 87 -3.27 24.57 -9.15
C ALA A 87 -4.19 23.72 -10.03
N GLN A 88 -5.50 23.94 -9.96
CA GLN A 88 -6.47 23.22 -10.78
C GLN A 88 -6.23 23.45 -12.28
N GLN A 89 -6.01 24.69 -12.71
CA GLN A 89 -5.74 25.01 -14.13
C GLN A 89 -4.48 24.33 -14.67
N LYS A 90 -3.47 24.07 -13.82
CA LYS A 90 -2.24 23.38 -14.21
C LYS A 90 -2.40 21.87 -14.35
N LEU A 91 -3.39 21.27 -13.67
CA LEU A 91 -3.60 19.82 -13.63
C LEU A 91 -4.72 19.35 -14.57
N ILE A 92 -5.70 20.21 -14.81
CA ILE A 92 -6.85 19.90 -15.67
C ILE A 92 -6.42 19.97 -17.14
N THR A 93 -6.53 18.84 -17.82
CA THR A 93 -6.23 18.71 -19.26
C THR A 93 -7.47 18.93 -20.13
N PHE A 94 -8.65 18.69 -19.57
CA PHE A 94 -9.94 18.93 -20.21
C PHE A 94 -11.01 19.21 -19.15
N LYS A 95 -11.97 20.10 -19.44
CA LYS A 95 -13.11 20.39 -18.57
C LYS A 95 -14.33 20.80 -19.38
N ASP A 96 -15.47 20.25 -19.00
CA ASP A 96 -16.79 20.68 -19.45
C ASP A 96 -17.75 20.83 -18.24
N ASP A 97 -19.04 21.03 -18.51
CA ASP A 97 -20.06 21.24 -17.48
C ASP A 97 -20.33 20.00 -16.61
N LYS A 98 -19.90 18.81 -17.04
CA LYS A 98 -20.18 17.52 -16.38
C LYS A 98 -18.95 16.91 -15.74
N GLN A 99 -17.76 17.12 -16.30
CA GLN A 99 -16.55 16.43 -15.87
C GLN A 99 -15.29 17.27 -16.07
N SER A 100 -14.23 16.88 -15.35
CA SER A 100 -12.88 17.38 -15.54
C SER A 100 -11.93 16.19 -15.65
N GLN A 101 -10.99 16.27 -16.58
CA GLN A 101 -9.94 15.29 -16.77
C GLN A 101 -8.62 15.86 -16.24
N VAL A 102 -7.89 15.02 -15.53
CA VAL A 102 -6.55 15.31 -15.02
C VAL A 102 -5.62 14.16 -15.40
N SER A 103 -4.32 14.44 -15.49
CA SER A 103 -3.29 13.43 -15.73
C SER A 103 -2.16 13.61 -14.72
N PHE A 104 -1.78 12.53 -14.05
CA PHE A 104 -0.75 12.55 -13.02
C PHE A 104 0.41 11.65 -13.41
N TYR A 105 1.64 12.14 -13.24
CA TYR A 105 2.82 11.31 -13.40
C TYR A 105 3.12 10.56 -12.08
N LEU A 106 3.14 9.22 -12.13
CA LEU A 106 3.28 8.32 -10.98
C LEU A 106 4.50 7.39 -11.15
N PRO A 107 5.73 7.87 -10.90
CA PRO A 107 6.96 7.13 -11.19
C PRO A 107 7.11 5.82 -10.39
N GLN A 108 6.43 5.71 -9.25
CA GLN A 108 6.52 4.56 -8.34
C GLN A 108 5.61 3.37 -8.74
N MET A 109 4.89 3.48 -9.85
CA MET A 109 4.06 2.40 -10.38
C MET A 109 4.95 1.26 -10.92
N HIS A 110 4.93 0.08 -10.27
CA HIS A 110 5.91 -0.99 -10.51
C HIS A 110 5.32 -2.40 -10.67
N CYS A 111 4.02 -2.60 -10.44
CA CYS A 111 3.39 -3.92 -10.55
C CYS A 111 1.94 -3.85 -11.07
N ALA A 112 1.35 -5.01 -11.38
CA ALA A 112 -0.04 -5.12 -11.83
C ALA A 112 -1.05 -4.63 -10.79
N SER A 113 -0.76 -4.83 -9.49
CA SER A 113 -1.60 -4.33 -8.41
C SER A 113 -1.69 -2.80 -8.39
N CYS A 114 -0.65 -2.07 -8.81
CA CYS A 114 -0.71 -0.61 -8.95
C CYS A 114 -1.72 -0.20 -10.03
N ILE A 115 -1.65 -0.83 -11.20
CA ILE A 115 -2.53 -0.55 -12.34
C ILE A 115 -3.98 -0.82 -11.93
N TRP A 116 -4.24 -2.01 -11.39
CA TRP A 116 -5.57 -2.41 -10.99
C TRP A 116 -6.16 -1.47 -9.94
N LEU A 117 -5.40 -1.10 -8.91
CA LEU A 117 -5.87 -0.16 -7.89
C LEU A 117 -6.20 1.20 -8.52
N LEU A 118 -5.32 1.71 -9.39
CA LEU A 118 -5.49 3.01 -10.04
C LEU A 118 -6.74 3.06 -10.93
N GLU A 119 -7.04 1.99 -11.65
CA GLU A 119 -8.23 1.90 -12.51
C GLU A 119 -9.53 1.71 -11.69
N ASN A 120 -9.42 1.15 -10.48
CA ASN A 120 -10.53 0.96 -9.55
C ASN A 120 -10.71 2.11 -8.54
N LEU A 121 -10.02 3.25 -8.69
CA LEU A 121 -10.13 4.38 -7.75
C LEU A 121 -11.56 4.92 -7.57
N HIS A 122 -12.41 4.77 -8.60
CA HIS A 122 -13.82 5.16 -8.58
C HIS A 122 -14.63 4.45 -7.49
N THR A 123 -14.19 3.27 -7.05
CA THR A 123 -14.82 2.55 -5.93
C THR A 123 -14.53 3.22 -4.59
N ILE A 124 -13.37 3.88 -4.44
CA ILE A 124 -12.91 4.53 -3.20
C ILE A 124 -13.41 5.97 -3.11
N GLN A 125 -13.44 6.69 -4.22
CA GLN A 125 -13.87 8.10 -4.28
C GLN A 125 -15.00 8.26 -5.30
N PRO A 126 -16.27 8.42 -4.84
CA PRO A 126 -17.44 8.58 -5.71
C PRO A 126 -17.35 9.73 -6.73
N GLY A 127 -16.53 10.75 -6.47
CA GLY A 127 -16.28 11.85 -7.40
C GLY A 127 -15.49 11.46 -8.66
N ILE A 128 -14.89 10.28 -8.70
CA ILE A 128 -14.12 9.79 -9.85
C ILE A 128 -15.06 8.98 -10.74
N LEU A 129 -15.35 9.51 -11.94
CA LEU A 129 -16.21 8.84 -12.92
C LEU A 129 -15.50 7.64 -13.59
N PHE A 130 -14.22 7.81 -13.91
CA PHE A 130 -13.40 6.80 -14.57
C PHE A 130 -11.92 7.11 -14.35
N SER A 131 -11.08 6.08 -14.30
CA SER A 131 -9.63 6.17 -14.20
C SER A 131 -8.98 5.14 -15.11
N LYS A 132 -7.88 5.52 -15.76
CA LYS A 132 -7.12 4.64 -16.65
C LYS A 132 -5.63 4.86 -16.43
N THR A 133 -4.86 3.79 -16.52
CA THR A 133 -3.41 3.85 -16.32
C THR A 133 -2.65 3.54 -17.61
N ASN A 134 -1.59 4.32 -17.86
CA ASN A 134 -0.57 4.05 -18.84
C ASN A 134 0.74 3.66 -18.15
N PHE A 135 0.99 2.36 -18.04
CA PHE A 135 2.16 1.84 -17.32
C PHE A 135 3.50 2.23 -17.97
N GLN A 136 3.55 2.38 -19.30
CA GLN A 136 4.77 2.74 -20.02
C GLN A 136 5.16 4.20 -19.79
N ARG A 137 4.15 5.09 -19.77
CA ARG A 137 4.34 6.53 -19.50
C ARG A 137 4.38 6.87 -18.02
N LYS A 138 3.97 5.94 -17.15
CA LYS A 138 3.76 6.15 -15.71
C LYS A 138 2.73 7.25 -15.47
N GLU A 139 1.60 7.15 -16.17
CA GLU A 139 0.47 8.09 -16.11
C GLU A 139 -0.85 7.39 -15.76
#